data_AF-A0A7J2KDL5-F1
#
_entry.id   AF-A0A7J2KDL5-F1
#
_cell.length_a   1.000
_cell.length_b   1.000
_cell.length_c   1.000
_cell.angle_alpha   90.00
_cell.angle_beta   90.00
_cell.angle_gamma   90.00
#
_symmetry.space_group_name_H-M   'P 1'
#
loop_
_entity.id
_entity.type
_entity.pdbx_description
1 polymer ?
#
loop_
_entity_poly.entity_id
_entity_poly.type
_entity_poly.pdbx_seq_one_letter_code
_entity_poly.pdbx_strand_id
1 'polypeptide(L)'
;MNVDKIVREVLNRGAEQAEIGVSKSRSKRILIENNRISYLEYRDSCRIRVMAIGDGKIGIASSNGLFREVVDNTISNAVKFMKSGERDPDFVTLISPRSPASVSNIF
;
A
#
# COMPACT_ATOMS: atom_id res chain seq x y z
N MET A 1 0.48 9.75 -9.95
CA MET A 1 1.37 8.66 -9.53
C MET A 1 1.04 7.43 -10.36
N ASN A 2 2.03 6.82 -11.01
CA ASN A 2 1.83 5.65 -11.86
C ASN A 2 2.31 4.41 -11.08
N VAL A 3 1.37 3.54 -10.69
CA VAL A 3 1.66 2.36 -9.86
C VAL A 3 2.50 1.34 -10.62
N ASP A 4 2.30 1.17 -11.92
CA ASP A 4 3.11 0.25 -12.74
C ASP A 4 4.59 0.63 -12.75
N LYS A 5 4.89 1.93 -12.77
CA LYS A 5 6.27 2.42 -12.66
C LYS A 5 6.89 2.04 -11.31
N ILE A 6 6.13 2.12 -10.24
CA ILE A 6 6.57 1.74 -8.89
C ILE A 6 6.81 0.23 -8.82
N VAL A 7 5.90 -0.58 -9.37
CA VAL A 7 6.07 -2.04 -9.47
C VAL A 7 7.38 -2.37 -10.17
N ARG A 8 7.60 -1.81 -11.37
CA ARG A 8 8.84 -2.03 -12.13
C ARG A 8 10.09 -1.61 -11.36
N GLU A 9 10.01 -0.52 -10.61
CA GLU A 9 11.13 -0.04 -9.80
C GLU A 9 11.47 -0.99 -8.64
N VAL A 10 10.47 -1.60 -8.00
CA VAL A 10 10.69 -2.65 -6.98
C VAL A 10 11.34 -3.88 -7.61
N LEU A 11 10.84 -4.33 -8.77
CA LEU A 11 11.40 -5.47 -9.51
C LEU A 11 12.86 -5.22 -9.92
N ASN A 12 13.15 -4.03 -10.47
CA ASN A 12 14.50 -3.63 -10.86
C ASN A 12 15.50 -3.58 -9.69
N ARG A 13 15.03 -3.50 -8.45
CA ARG A 13 15.87 -3.48 -7.23
C ARG A 13 16.14 -4.87 -6.64
N GLY A 14 15.68 -5.92 -7.34
CA GLY A 14 15.97 -7.32 -7.03
C GLY A 14 14.82 -8.10 -6.41
N ALA A 15 13.58 -7.61 -6.49
CA ALA A 15 12.40 -8.39 -6.17
C ALA A 15 11.94 -9.20 -7.39
N GLU A 16 11.45 -10.41 -7.15
CA GLU A 16 10.82 -11.28 -8.16
C GLU A 16 9.33 -10.95 -8.32
N GLN A 17 8.67 -10.60 -7.21
CA GLN A 17 7.27 -10.18 -7.18
C GLN A 17 7.10 -8.92 -6.33
N ALA A 18 6.09 -8.12 -6.66
CA ALA A 18 5.78 -6.90 -5.92
C ALA A 18 4.27 -6.65 -5.85
N GLU A 19 3.81 -6.20 -4.68
CA GLU A 19 2.45 -5.69 -4.49
C GLU A 19 2.52 -4.25 -4.00
N ILE A 20 1.74 -3.37 -4.62
CA ILE A 20 1.66 -1.95 -4.25
C ILE A 20 0.23 -1.62 -3.85
N GLY A 21 0.04 -1.27 -2.59
CA GLY A 21 -1.22 -0.76 -2.06
C GLY A 21 -1.18 0.76 -2.00
N VAL A 22 -2.19 1.44 -2.56
CA VAL A 22 -2.34 2.89 -2.43
C VAL A 22 -3.71 3.17 -1.89
N SER A 23 -3.79 3.91 -0.78
CA SER A 23 -5.05 4.39 -0.24
C SER A 23 -5.07 5.90 -0.17
N LYS A 24 -6.23 6.47 -0.46
CA LYS A 24 -6.53 7.89 -0.29
C LYS A 24 -7.85 7.97 0.45
N SER A 25 -7.89 8.78 1.50
CA SER A 25 -9.09 8.99 2.29
C SER A 25 -9.29 10.46 2.54
N ARG A 26 -10.54 10.89 2.46
CA ARG A 26 -10.97 12.23 2.85
C ARG A 26 -12.10 12.07 3.84
N SER A 27 -11.97 12.70 5.01
CA SER A 27 -13.02 12.66 6.02
C SER A 27 -13.33 14.07 6.53
N LYS A 28 -14.61 14.26 6.84
CA LYS A 28 -15.13 15.43 7.54
C LYS A 28 -15.79 14.95 8.82
N ARG A 29 -15.44 15.54 9.95
CA ARG A 29 -16.06 15.22 11.23
C ARG A 29 -16.60 16.51 11.85
N ILE A 30 -17.86 16.48 12.25
CA ILE A 30 -18.52 17.56 12.99
C ILE A 30 -19.00 16.97 14.30
N LEU A 31 -18.72 17.65 15.41
CA LEU A 31 -19.29 17.34 16.73
C LEU A 31 -20.24 18.45 17.13
N ILE A 32 -21.44 18.08 17.56
CA ILE A 32 -22.46 18.99 18.07
C ILE A 32 -22.74 18.59 19.51
N GLU A 33 -22.52 19.51 20.44
CA GLU A 33 -22.73 19.33 21.88
C GLU A 33 -23.49 20.54 22.40
N ASN A 34 -24.49 20.33 23.28
CA ASN A 34 -25.30 21.40 23.86
C ASN A 34 -25.89 22.37 22.82
N ASN A 35 -26.42 21.82 21.71
CA ASN A 35 -26.95 22.58 20.56
C ASN A 35 -25.97 23.56 19.91
N ARG A 36 -24.65 23.31 20.04
CA ARG A 36 -23.59 24.11 19.42
C ARG A 36 -22.57 23.20 18.75
N ILE A 37 -21.99 23.65 17.65
CA ILE A 37 -20.86 22.97 17.02
C ILE A 37 -19.65 23.14 17.96
N SER A 38 -19.16 22.04 18.52
CA SER A 38 -18.00 22.03 19.41
C SER A 38 -16.70 21.67 18.69
N TYR A 39 -16.79 20.99 17.55
CA TYR A 39 -15.62 20.55 16.78
C TYR A 39 -15.93 20.41 15.29
N LEU A 40 -14.97 20.83 14.46
CA LEU A 40 -14.95 20.61 13.02
C LEU A 40 -13.56 20.14 12.63
N GLU A 41 -13.50 19.02 11.90
CA GLU A 41 -12.25 18.46 11.38
C GLU A 41 -12.39 18.07 9.92
N TYR A 42 -11.34 18.36 9.18
CA TYR A 42 -11.11 17.88 7.83
C TYR A 42 -9.80 17.12 7.80
N ARG A 43 -9.81 15.86 7.35
CA ARG A 43 -8.60 15.08 7.08
C ARG A 43 -8.54 14.72 5.61
N ASP A 44 -7.39 14.94 5.01
CA ASP A 44 -7.00 14.35 3.74
C ASP A 44 -5.75 13.51 4.00
N SER A 45 -5.82 12.21 3.72
CA SER A 45 -4.70 11.30 3.94
C SER A 45 -4.46 10.45 2.71
N CYS A 46 -3.18 10.18 2.46
CA CYS A 46 -2.75 9.24 1.45
C CYS A 46 -1.66 8.35 2.03
N ARG A 47 -1.70 7.06 1.67
CA ARG A 47 -0.74 6.05 2.13
C ARG A 47 -0.31 5.19 0.96
N ILE A 48 0.96 4.83 0.96
CA ILE A 48 1.51 3.77 0.11
C ILE A 48 1.99 2.61 0.98
N ARG A 49 1.72 1.39 0.55
CA ARG A 49 2.31 0.14 1.03
C ARG A 49 3.05 -0.49 -0.14
N VAL A 50 4.29 -0.90 0.09
CA VAL A 50 5.10 -1.68 -0.84
C VAL A 50 5.41 -3.01 -0.20
N MET A 51 5.10 -4.10 -0.89
CA MET A 51 5.55 -5.45 -0.56
C MET A 51 6.50 -5.91 -1.67
N ALA A 52 7.71 -6.29 -1.30
CA ALA A 52 8.74 -6.85 -2.17
C ALA A 52 8.98 -8.31 -1.77
N ILE A 53 9.07 -9.19 -2.76
CA ILE A 53 9.25 -10.64 -2.56
C ILE A 53 10.37 -11.12 -3.47
N GLY A 54 11.28 -11.95 -2.96
CA GLY A 54 12.32 -12.62 -3.75
C GLY A 54 12.98 -13.74 -2.95
N ASP A 55 13.30 -14.86 -3.61
CA ASP A 55 13.83 -16.07 -2.95
C ASP A 55 12.98 -16.55 -1.75
N GLY A 56 11.65 -16.41 -1.87
CA GLY A 56 10.70 -16.71 -0.78
C GLY A 56 10.80 -15.79 0.45
N LYS A 57 11.60 -14.71 0.39
CA LYS A 57 11.71 -13.71 1.46
C LYS A 57 10.75 -12.56 1.18
N ILE A 58 10.20 -11.99 2.25
CA ILE A 58 9.17 -10.95 2.16
C ILE A 58 9.62 -9.70 2.90
N GLY A 59 9.53 -8.55 2.24
CA GLY A 59 9.75 -7.24 2.83
C GLY A 59 8.57 -6.31 2.63
N ILE A 60 8.08 -5.70 3.70
CA ILE A 60 6.93 -4.78 3.65
C ILE A 60 7.34 -3.44 4.26
N ALA A 61 7.04 -2.34 3.55
CA ALA A 61 7.15 -1.00 4.08
C ALA A 61 5.89 -0.19 3.74
N SER A 62 5.58 0.81 4.56
CA SER A 62 4.50 1.75 4.25
C SER A 62 4.82 3.14 4.73
N SER A 63 4.24 4.15 4.08
CA SER A 63 4.45 5.55 4.43
C SER A 63 3.21 6.38 4.11
N ASN A 64 3.06 7.49 4.83
CA ASN A 64 2.05 8.49 4.54
C ASN A 64 2.62 9.49 3.53
N GLY A 65 1.86 9.80 2.48
CA GLY A 65 2.34 10.64 1.38
C GLY A 65 2.69 9.85 0.13
N LEU A 66 2.52 10.52 -1.02
CA LEU A 66 2.77 9.95 -2.36
C LEU A 66 3.83 10.77 -3.14
N PHE A 67 4.63 11.56 -2.44
CA PHE A 67 5.72 12.34 -3.01
C PHE A 67 6.86 11.40 -3.41
N ARG A 68 7.63 11.78 -4.45
CA ARG A 68 8.64 10.89 -5.05
C ARG A 68 9.66 10.36 -4.03
N GLU A 69 10.18 11.22 -3.17
CA GLU A 69 11.14 10.85 -2.13
C GLU A 69 10.55 9.86 -1.12
N VAL A 70 9.31 10.09 -0.66
CA VAL A 70 8.61 9.17 0.25
C VAL A 70 8.45 7.80 -0.40
N VAL A 71 7.97 7.76 -1.65
CA VAL A 71 7.78 6.53 -2.41
C VAL A 71 9.10 5.78 -2.57
N ASP A 72 10.17 6.48 -2.95
CA ASP A 72 11.50 5.89 -3.13
C ASP A 72 12.07 5.30 -1.83
N ASN A 73 11.92 6.03 -0.72
CA ASN A 73 12.31 5.54 0.60
C ASN A 73 11.48 4.33 1.03
N THR A 74 10.16 4.32 0.76
CA THR A 74 9.31 3.15 1.02
C THR A 74 9.77 1.93 0.21
N ILE A 75 10.07 2.11 -1.08
CA ILE A 75 10.60 1.04 -1.94
C ILE A 75 11.92 0.50 -1.38
N SER A 76 12.87 1.39 -1.08
CA SER A 76 14.19 1.03 -0.55
C SER A 76 14.06 0.23 0.75
N ASN A 77 13.18 0.64 1.65
CA ASN A 77 12.95 -0.07 2.90
C ASN A 77 12.32 -1.45 2.68
N ALA A 78 11.31 -1.57 1.82
CA ALA A 78 10.69 -2.86 1.51
C ALA A 78 11.71 -3.85 0.92
N VAL A 79 12.52 -3.40 -0.04
CA VAL A 79 13.58 -4.23 -0.64
C VAL A 79 14.66 -4.59 0.37
N LYS A 80 15.05 -3.66 1.25
CA LYS A 80 16.01 -3.92 2.32
C LYS A 80 15.50 -5.02 3.26
N PHE A 81 14.25 -4.91 3.70
CA PHE A 81 13.62 -5.91 4.57
C PHE A 81 13.50 -7.27 3.91
N MET A 82 13.15 -7.31 2.62
CA MET A 82 13.12 -8.55 1.83
C MET A 82 14.51 -9.22 1.81
N LYS A 83 15.57 -8.44 1.55
CA LYS A 83 16.94 -8.99 1.48
C LYS A 83 17.47 -9.49 2.83
N SER A 84 17.12 -8.82 3.92
CA SER A 84 17.52 -9.21 5.28
C SER A 84 16.60 -10.24 5.94
N GLY A 85 15.44 -10.51 5.34
CA GLY A 85 14.43 -11.40 5.89
C GLY A 85 14.82 -12.87 5.79
N GLU A 86 14.20 -13.67 6.65
CA GLU A 86 14.20 -15.12 6.50
C GLU A 86 13.21 -15.54 5.40
N ARG A 87 13.47 -16.71 4.83
CA ARG A 87 12.58 -17.30 3.83
C ARG A 87 11.31 -17.76 4.52
N ASP A 88 10.16 -17.38 3.97
CA ASP A 88 8.87 -17.93 4.33
C ASP A 88 8.68 -19.27 3.60
N PRO A 89 8.65 -20.41 4.31
CA PRO A 89 8.52 -21.73 3.68
C PRO A 89 7.13 -21.98 3.08
N ASP A 90 6.11 -21.25 3.54
CA ASP A 90 4.72 -21.41 3.12
C ASP A 90 4.35 -20.45 1.98
N PHE A 91 5.20 -19.45 1.71
CA PHE A 91 5.00 -18.53 0.60
C PHE A 91 5.30 -19.21 -0.75
N VAL A 92 4.30 -19.21 -1.64
CA VAL A 92 4.44 -19.73 -3.00
C VAL A 92 4.47 -18.60 -4.04
N THR A 93 3.41 -17.80 -4.12
CA THR A 93 3.29 -16.72 -5.10
C THR A 93 2.17 -15.76 -4.74
N LEU A 94 2.23 -14.53 -5.26
CA LEU A 94 1.10 -13.61 -5.21
C LEU A 94 -0.06 -14.13 -6.05
N ILE A 95 -1.27 -13.75 -5.62
CA ILE A 95 -2.51 -14.08 -6.31
C ILE A 95 -2.49 -13.41 -7.69
N SER A 96 -2.66 -14.19 -8.75
CA SER A 96 -2.81 -13.66 -10.11
C SER A 96 -4.10 -12.82 -10.22
N PRO A 97 -4.14 -11.81 -11.12
CA PRO A 97 -5.34 -11.01 -11.33
C PRO A 97 -6.56 -11.90 -11.57
N ARG A 98 -7.64 -11.61 -10.84
CA ARG A 98 -8.94 -12.29 -11.02
C ARG A 98 -9.97 -11.25 -11.43
N SER A 99 -10.91 -11.66 -12.27
CA SER A 99 -12.08 -10.86 -12.57
C SER A 99 -12.84 -10.57 -11.28
N PRO A 100 -13.30 -9.32 -11.06
CA PRO A 100 -14.17 -9.01 -9.95
C PRO A 100 -15.40 -9.92 -9.97
N ALA A 101 -15.92 -10.27 -8.79
CA ALA A 101 -17.15 -11.05 -8.70
C ALA A 101 -18.29 -10.30 -9.39
N SER A 102 -18.98 -10.95 -10.31
CA SER A 102 -20.24 -10.44 -10.86
C SER A 102 -21.33 -10.66 -9.83
N VAL A 103 -21.89 -9.58 -9.29
CA VAL A 103 -23.07 -9.66 -8.42
C VAL A 103 -24.28 -9.23 -9.25
N SER A 104 -25.18 -10.16 -9.53
CA SER A 104 -26.52 -9.89 -10.06
C SER A 104 -27.53 -9.89 -8.90
N ASN A 105 -28.48 -8.95 -8.90
CA ASN A 105 -29.50 -8.71 -7.85
C ASN A 105 -29.04 -7.82 -6.68
N ILE A 106 -28.40 -6.67 -6.97
CA ILE A 106 -28.19 -5.61 -5.97
C ILE A 106 -29.39 -4.65 -5.93
N PHE A 107 -30.62 -5.14 -6.03
CA PHE A 107 -31.85 -4.38 -5.81
C PHE A 107 -32.97 -5.34 -5.43
#